data_AF-A0A9E2SBB9-F1
#
_entry.id   AF-A0A9E2SBB9-F1
#
_cell.length_a   1.000
_cell.length_b   1.000
_cell.length_c   1.000
_cell.angle_alpha   90.00
_cell.angle_beta   90.00
_cell.angle_gamma   90.00
#
_symmetry.space_group_name_H-M   'P 1'
#
loop_
_entity.id
_entity.type
_entity.pdbx_description
1 polymer ?
#
loop_
_entity_poly.entity_id
_entity_poly.type
_entity_poly.pdbx_seq_one_letter_code
_entity_poly.pdbx_strand_id
1 'polypeptide(L)'
;MKYKLLRSLVLVIVISVVSFNTDAQQKSNSSEYFTIENYYKVKWGSAGEFIDLWKKNHYPLLKKAIEKGDIISVTAQAPMLHSGEDTRWDFRVTIVFKNAALAFAADLLDPYKKQLYPDQEKLKKDEQHRFELLISHWDVMIEQLIINN
;
A
#
# COMPACT_ATOMS: atom_id res chain seq x y z
N MET A 1 -30.53 -61.62 -28.22
CA MET A 1 -29.29 -61.08 -27.64
C MET A 1 -28.91 -59.78 -28.37
N LYS A 2 -29.65 -58.67 -28.44
CA LYS A 2 -30.63 -57.97 -27.58
C LYS A 2 -30.11 -57.73 -26.15
N TYR A 3 -29.72 -56.47 -25.87
CA TYR A 3 -29.54 -55.81 -24.56
C TYR A 3 -28.19 -55.82 -23.82
N LYS A 4 -27.02 -55.99 -24.45
CA LYS A 4 -25.73 -55.85 -23.73
C LYS A 4 -24.81 -54.69 -24.15
N LEU A 5 -25.07 -54.01 -25.27
CA LEU A 5 -24.22 -52.90 -25.72
C LEU A 5 -24.78 -51.50 -25.39
N LEU A 6 -25.98 -51.43 -24.80
CA LEU A 6 -26.63 -50.17 -24.42
C LEU A 6 -26.64 -49.95 -22.89
N ARG A 7 -25.60 -50.41 -22.18
CA ARG A 7 -25.45 -50.17 -20.74
C ARG A 7 -24.17 -49.41 -20.36
N SER A 8 -23.20 -49.30 -21.26
CA SER A 8 -21.97 -48.54 -20.97
C SER A 8 -22.03 -47.06 -21.38
N LEU A 9 -23.08 -46.61 -22.07
CA LEU A 9 -23.21 -45.21 -22.48
C LEU A 9 -24.04 -44.33 -21.52
N VAL A 10 -24.65 -44.91 -20.49
CA VAL A 10 -25.49 -44.17 -19.53
C VAL A 10 -24.75 -43.87 -18.21
N LEU A 11 -23.58 -44.47 -17.98
CA LEU A 11 -22.84 -44.29 -16.71
C LEU A 11 -21.65 -43.31 -16.78
N VAL A 12 -21.52 -42.51 -17.84
CA VAL A 12 -20.46 -41.48 -17.95
C VAL A 12 -21.02 -40.06 -17.87
N ILE A 13 -22.35 -39.89 -17.87
CA ILE A 13 -22.98 -38.55 -17.89
C ILE A 13 -23.38 -38.07 -16.48
N VAL A 14 -23.16 -38.86 -15.42
CA VAL A 14 -23.68 -38.56 -14.07
C VAL A 14 -22.63 -37.93 -13.11
N ILE A 15 -21.34 -37.84 -13.48
CA ILE A 15 -20.29 -37.29 -12.59
C ILE A 15 -19.47 -36.20 -13.29
N SER A 16 -20.13 -35.21 -13.88
CA SER A 16 -19.44 -34.00 -14.38
C SER A 16 -20.16 -32.70 -14.04
N VAL A 17 -21.14 -32.77 -13.13
CA VAL A 17 -21.64 -31.59 -12.42
C VAL A 17 -21.02 -31.60 -11.03
N VAL A 18 -19.68 -31.62 -10.97
CA VAL A 18 -19.03 -31.00 -9.82
C VAL A 18 -19.19 -29.52 -10.09
N SER A 19 -20.28 -28.95 -9.57
CA SER A 19 -20.38 -27.52 -9.35
C SER A 19 -19.11 -27.14 -8.60
N PHE A 20 -18.16 -26.54 -9.32
CA PHE A 20 -17.16 -25.70 -8.72
C PHE A 20 -17.94 -24.54 -8.10
N ASN A 21 -18.45 -24.75 -6.89
CA ASN A 21 -18.66 -23.65 -5.96
C ASN A 21 -17.25 -23.19 -5.61
N THR A 22 -16.64 -22.43 -6.52
CA THR A 22 -15.70 -21.42 -6.09
C THR A 22 -16.53 -20.47 -5.24
N ASP A 23 -16.62 -20.76 -3.94
CA ASP A 23 -16.77 -19.72 -2.94
C ASP A 23 -15.47 -18.90 -3.00
N ALA A 24 -15.32 -18.14 -4.09
CA ALA A 24 -14.49 -16.95 -4.08
C ALA A 24 -15.06 -16.14 -2.92
N GLN A 25 -14.29 -16.03 -1.84
CA GLN A 25 -14.64 -15.27 -0.64
C GLN A 25 -15.47 -14.07 -1.05
N GLN A 26 -16.71 -13.99 -0.56
CA GLN A 26 -17.51 -12.78 -0.67
C GLN A 26 -16.67 -11.67 -0.07
N LYS A 27 -15.98 -10.92 -0.93
CA LYS A 27 -15.28 -9.71 -0.56
C LYS A 27 -16.36 -8.81 0.01
N SER A 28 -16.25 -8.55 1.31
CA SER A 28 -17.10 -7.61 2.02
C SER A 28 -17.20 -6.33 1.18
N ASN A 29 -18.43 -5.89 0.89
CA ASN A 29 -18.73 -4.68 0.12
C ASN A 29 -18.40 -3.39 0.91
N SER A 30 -17.27 -3.33 1.64
CA SER A 30 -16.66 -2.04 1.92
C SER A 30 -15.96 -1.62 0.63
N SER A 31 -16.09 -0.37 0.22
CA SER A 31 -15.24 0.17 -0.83
C SER A 31 -13.79 0.10 -0.32
N GLU A 32 -13.09 -1.01 -0.57
CA GLU A 32 -11.82 -1.34 0.11
C GLU A 32 -10.74 -0.35 -0.31
N TYR A 33 -10.65 0.75 0.42
CA TYR A 33 -9.46 1.56 0.44
C TYR A 33 -8.26 0.69 0.76
N PHE A 34 -7.15 0.99 0.11
CA PHE A 34 -5.93 0.22 0.24
C PHE A 34 -4.96 0.97 1.15
N THR A 35 -4.51 0.35 2.24
CA THR A 35 -3.69 1.04 3.23
C THR A 35 -2.28 0.48 3.28
N ILE A 36 -1.29 1.38 3.21
CA ILE A 36 0.13 1.05 3.37
C ILE A 36 0.69 1.88 4.53
N GLU A 37 1.34 1.20 5.47
CA GLU A 37 2.18 1.83 6.49
C GLU A 37 3.64 1.83 6.03
N ASN A 38 4.25 3.01 6.01
CA ASN A 38 5.63 3.24 5.62
C ASN A 38 6.41 3.51 6.90
N TYR A 39 7.34 2.64 7.25
CA TYR A 39 8.16 2.77 8.43
C TYR A 39 9.54 3.28 8.06
N TYR A 40 10.08 4.16 8.90
CA TYR A 40 11.38 4.78 8.72
C TYR A 40 12.18 4.68 10.01
N LYS A 41 13.38 4.11 9.90
CA LYS A 41 14.42 4.15 10.91
C LYS A 41 15.53 5.07 10.43
N VAL A 42 15.82 6.11 11.19
CA VAL A 42 16.72 7.21 10.84
C VAL A 42 18.00 7.11 11.66
N LYS A 43 19.10 7.60 11.09
CA LYS A 43 20.36 7.79 11.82
C LYS A 43 20.14 8.66 13.05
N TRP A 44 20.79 8.29 14.15
CA TRP A 44 20.74 9.08 15.39
C TRP A 44 21.15 10.54 15.12
N GLY A 45 20.39 11.49 15.65
CA GLY A 45 20.61 12.93 15.42
C GLY A 45 20.00 13.49 14.14
N SER A 46 19.56 12.67 13.19
CA SER A 46 19.04 13.13 11.89
C SER A 46 17.50 13.12 11.78
N ALA A 47 16.77 12.70 12.81
CA ALA A 47 15.32 12.57 12.75
C ALA A 47 14.60 13.89 12.41
N GLY A 48 15.05 15.02 12.98
CA GLY A 48 14.51 16.35 12.70
C GLY A 48 14.70 16.76 11.23
N GLU A 49 15.93 16.61 10.73
CA GLU A 49 16.24 16.93 9.33
C GLU A 49 15.47 16.04 8.35
N PHE A 50 15.37 14.74 8.64
CA PHE A 50 14.61 13.81 7.82
C PHE A 50 13.14 14.24 7.68
N ILE A 51 12.48 14.53 8.80
CA ILE A 51 11.05 14.89 8.76
C ILE A 51 10.83 16.26 8.13
N ASP A 52 11.77 17.20 8.28
CA ASP A 52 11.70 18.51 7.63
C ASP A 52 11.81 18.39 6.10
N LEU A 53 12.75 17.58 5.60
CA LEU A 53 12.84 17.28 4.17
C LEU A 53 11.60 16.55 3.67
N TRP A 54 11.10 15.56 4.42
CA TRP A 54 9.88 14.82 4.06
C TRP A 54 8.68 15.75 3.92
N LYS A 55 8.47 16.65 4.90
CA LYS A 55 7.37 17.64 4.88
C LYS A 55 7.53 18.66 3.76
N LYS A 56 8.76 19.07 3.46
CA LYS A 56 9.05 20.09 2.44
C LYS A 56 8.87 19.56 1.02
N ASN A 57 9.31 18.34 0.75
CA ASN A 57 9.48 17.82 -0.61
C ASN A 57 8.51 16.68 -0.96
N HIS A 58 8.28 15.75 -0.03
CA HIS A 58 7.48 14.56 -0.31
C HIS A 58 5.99 14.80 -0.04
N TYR A 59 5.65 15.36 1.12
CA TYR A 59 4.27 15.57 1.53
C TYR A 59 3.44 16.43 0.55
N PRO A 60 3.96 17.52 -0.06
CA PRO A 60 3.15 18.34 -0.97
C PRO A 60 2.70 17.57 -2.23
N LEU A 61 3.47 16.59 -2.68
CA LEU A 61 3.08 15.69 -3.77
C LEU A 61 1.90 14.81 -3.35
N LEU A 62 1.98 14.19 -2.17
CA LEU A 62 0.89 13.39 -1.62
C LEU A 62 -0.37 14.22 -1.41
N LYS A 63 -0.22 15.48 -0.98
CA LYS A 63 -1.34 16.42 -0.83
C LYS A 63 -2.06 16.67 -2.17
N LYS A 64 -1.34 16.76 -3.29
CA LYS A 64 -1.96 16.87 -4.62
C LYS A 64 -2.75 15.62 -5.01
N ALA A 65 -2.23 14.44 -4.68
CA ALA A 65 -2.96 13.19 -4.88
C ALA A 65 -4.18 13.06 -3.96
N ILE A 66 -4.15 13.65 -2.75
CA ILE A 66 -5.31 13.82 -1.88
C ILE A 66 -6.35 14.74 -2.52
N GLU A 67 -5.93 15.91 -3.01
CA GLU A 67 -6.82 16.88 -3.68
C GLU A 67 -7.51 16.28 -4.92
N LYS A 68 -6.84 15.39 -5.65
CA LYS A 68 -7.41 14.64 -6.79
C LYS A 68 -8.35 13.50 -6.34
N GLY A 69 -8.20 13.00 -5.11
CA GLY A 69 -8.96 11.88 -4.57
C GLY A 69 -8.37 10.50 -4.87
N ASP A 70 -7.11 10.43 -5.31
CA ASP A 70 -6.39 9.16 -5.49
C ASP A 70 -5.89 8.60 -4.15
N ILE A 71 -5.49 9.51 -3.26
CA ILE A 71 -5.18 9.24 -1.85
C ILE A 71 -6.33 9.77 -1.00
N ILE A 72 -6.79 8.99 -0.04
CA ILE A 72 -7.84 9.34 0.92
C ILE A 72 -7.26 10.10 2.10
N SER A 73 -6.14 9.64 2.65
CA SER A 73 -5.47 10.30 3.77
C SER A 73 -4.00 9.92 3.88
N VAL A 74 -3.24 10.80 4.53
CA VAL A 74 -1.86 10.58 4.96
C VAL A 74 -1.74 11.02 6.40
N THR A 75 -1.31 10.14 7.29
CA THR A 75 -1.02 10.46 8.69
C THR A 75 0.40 10.04 9.04
N ALA A 76 1.03 10.75 9.95
CA ALA A 76 2.38 10.43 10.42
C ALA A 76 2.40 10.36 11.95
N GLN A 77 3.07 9.34 12.49
CA GLN A 77 3.33 9.19 13.91
C GLN A 77 4.82 8.95 14.16
N ALA A 78 5.27 9.29 15.37
CA ALA A 78 6.56 8.92 15.92
C ALA A 78 6.34 8.30 17.30
N PRO A 79 7.17 7.35 17.76
CA PRO A 79 7.08 6.84 19.12
C PRO A 79 7.38 7.96 20.12
N MET A 80 6.59 8.04 21.19
CA MET A 80 6.86 8.97 22.30
C MET A 80 7.86 8.41 23.31
N LEU A 81 8.09 7.10 23.29
CA LEU A 81 9.01 6.38 24.17
C LEU A 81 10.06 5.64 23.36
N HIS A 82 11.22 5.43 23.98
CA HIS A 82 12.32 4.69 23.35
C HIS A 82 12.00 3.20 23.21
N SER A 83 12.49 2.60 22.13
CA SER A 83 12.54 1.15 21.91
C SER A 83 14.01 0.73 21.79
N GLY A 84 14.29 -0.58 21.86
CA GLY A 84 15.63 -1.12 21.60
C GLY A 84 16.08 -0.81 20.17
N GLU A 85 17.40 -0.72 19.95
CA GLU A 85 17.94 -0.36 18.63
C GLU A 85 17.44 -1.30 17.53
N ASP A 86 17.34 -2.61 17.80
CA ASP A 86 16.93 -3.58 16.79
C ASP A 86 15.44 -3.50 16.42
N THR A 87 14.61 -2.93 17.30
CA THR A 87 13.14 -2.89 17.15
C THR A 87 12.59 -1.49 16.94
N ARG A 88 13.43 -0.45 17.07
CA ARG A 88 12.96 0.92 16.93
C ARG A 88 12.62 1.27 15.48
N TRP A 89 11.62 2.11 15.35
CA TRP A 89 11.30 2.92 14.19
C TRP A 89 11.15 4.36 14.69
N ASP A 90 11.47 5.35 13.87
CA ASP A 90 11.43 6.76 14.28
C ASP A 90 10.20 7.48 13.71
N PHE A 91 9.76 7.08 12.52
CA PHE A 91 8.53 7.56 11.91
C PHE A 91 7.73 6.43 11.28
N ARG A 92 6.40 6.51 11.39
CA ARG A 92 5.45 5.72 10.62
C ARG A 92 4.55 6.67 9.86
N VAL A 93 4.42 6.48 8.56
CA VAL A 93 3.46 7.19 7.72
C VAL A 93 2.43 6.21 7.20
N THR A 94 1.16 6.42 7.53
CA THR A 94 0.05 5.61 6.99
C THR A 94 -0.58 6.35 5.83
N ILE A 95 -0.60 5.73 4.66
CA ILE A 95 -1.24 6.24 3.45
C ILE A 95 -2.43 5.35 3.12
N VAL A 96 -3.61 5.96 3.02
CA VAL A 96 -4.84 5.29 2.60
C VAL A 96 -5.11 5.71 1.16
N PHE A 97 -5.05 4.76 0.23
CA PHE A 97 -5.34 4.96 -1.19
C PHE A 97 -6.78 4.58 -1.50
N LYS A 98 -7.34 5.19 -2.56
CA LYS A 98 -8.70 4.87 -3.01
C LYS A 98 -8.84 3.41 -3.44
N ASN A 99 -7.77 2.79 -3.96
CA ASN A 99 -7.70 1.36 -4.29
C ASN A 99 -6.24 0.91 -4.48
N ALA A 100 -6.02 -0.40 -4.61
CA ALA A 100 -4.69 -0.99 -4.79
C ALA A 100 -4.00 -0.56 -6.10
N ALA A 101 -4.75 -0.37 -7.19
CA ALA A 101 -4.16 0.02 -8.47
C ALA A 101 -3.46 1.38 -8.38
N LEU A 102 -4.04 2.33 -7.64
CA LEU A 102 -3.41 3.62 -7.37
C LEU A 102 -2.22 3.51 -6.42
N ALA A 103 -2.27 2.63 -5.43
CA ALA A 103 -1.17 2.41 -4.49
C ALA A 103 0.11 1.90 -5.16
N PHE A 104 -0.01 1.16 -6.26
CA PHE A 104 1.11 0.62 -7.03
C PHE A 104 1.36 1.34 -8.35
N ALA A 105 0.70 2.47 -8.61
CA ALA A 105 0.94 3.27 -9.79
C ALA A 105 2.31 3.97 -9.69
N ALA A 106 3.26 3.60 -10.56
CA ALA A 106 4.63 4.09 -10.52
C ALA A 106 4.75 5.62 -10.71
N ASP A 107 3.79 6.22 -11.40
CA ASP A 107 3.78 7.63 -11.81
C ASP A 107 2.74 8.47 -11.05
N LEU A 108 2.11 7.93 -9.98
CA LEU A 108 1.03 8.58 -9.25
C LEU A 108 1.32 10.06 -8.90
N LEU A 109 2.58 10.34 -8.53
CA LEU A 109 3.02 11.67 -8.07
C LEU A 109 3.79 12.46 -9.12
N ASP A 110 4.20 11.84 -10.22
CA ASP A 110 5.07 12.47 -11.22
C ASP A 110 4.48 13.73 -11.87
N PRO A 111 3.17 13.80 -12.18
CA PRO A 111 2.56 15.01 -12.72
C PRO A 111 2.74 16.24 -11.82
N TYR A 112 2.82 16.04 -10.50
CA TYR A 112 2.90 17.14 -9.53
C TYR A 112 4.32 17.64 -9.30
N LYS A 113 5.35 16.83 -9.60
CA LYS A 113 6.75 17.22 -9.40
C LYS A 113 7.10 18.50 -10.14
N LYS A 114 6.76 18.59 -11.43
CA LYS A 114 7.03 19.78 -12.25
C LYS A 114 6.15 20.98 -11.86
N GLN A 115 4.93 20.71 -11.39
CA GLN A 115 4.00 21.75 -10.96
C GLN A 115 4.49 22.44 -9.67
N LEU A 116 4.97 21.66 -8.70
CA LEU A 116 5.33 22.16 -7.38
C LEU A 116 6.80 22.56 -7.25
N TYR A 117 7.69 21.95 -8.04
CA TYR A 117 9.13 22.13 -7.92
C TYR A 117 9.75 22.51 -9.27
N PRO A 118 9.78 23.80 -9.63
CA PRO A 118 10.44 24.24 -10.87
C PRO A 118 11.92 23.83 -10.96
N ASP A 119 12.63 23.81 -9.83
CA ASP A 119 14.02 23.34 -9.73
C ASP A 119 14.07 21.82 -9.44
N GLN A 120 14.08 21.02 -10.52
CA GLN A 120 14.09 19.56 -10.44
C GLN A 120 15.42 19.00 -9.93
N GLU A 121 16.54 19.66 -10.22
CA GLU A 121 17.85 19.20 -9.76
C GLU A 121 18.00 19.37 -8.25
N LYS A 122 17.46 20.48 -7.71
CA LYS A 122 17.39 20.65 -6.27
C LYS A 122 16.49 19.61 -5.62
N LEU A 123 15.28 19.38 -6.16
CA LEU A 123 14.37 18.35 -5.62
C LEU A 123 15.05 16.98 -5.58
N LYS A 124 15.73 16.60 -6.67
CA LYS A 124 16.46 15.33 -6.76
C LYS A 124 17.55 15.21 -5.70
N LYS A 125 18.36 16.25 -5.49
CA LYS A 125 19.41 16.26 -4.47
C LYS A 125 18.85 16.20 -3.05
N ASP A 126 17.81 16.98 -2.76
CA ASP A 126 17.19 16.99 -1.45
C ASP A 126 16.52 15.62 -1.13
N GLU A 127 15.85 15.00 -2.10
CA GLU A 127 15.22 13.68 -1.90
C GLU A 127 16.27 12.58 -1.76
N GLN A 128 17.36 12.61 -2.54
CA GLN A 128 18.49 11.70 -2.36
C GLN A 128 19.06 11.83 -0.94
N HIS A 129 19.36 13.04 -0.50
CA HIS A 129 19.87 13.31 0.85
C HIS A 129 18.90 12.82 1.93
N ARG A 130 17.59 13.06 1.77
CA ARG A 130 16.57 12.56 2.70
C ARG A 130 16.64 11.03 2.87
N PHE A 131 16.87 10.28 1.79
CA PHE A 131 17.04 8.83 1.88
C PHE A 131 18.38 8.42 2.49
N GLU A 132 19.45 9.17 2.27
CA GLU A 132 20.75 8.93 2.90
C GLU A 132 20.72 9.06 4.43
N LEU A 133 19.75 9.79 4.99
CA LEU A 133 19.54 9.88 6.44
C LEU A 133 18.97 8.58 7.06
N LEU A 134 18.44 7.67 6.25
CA LEU A 134 17.83 6.44 6.73
C LEU A 134 18.87 5.37 7.08
N ILE A 135 18.55 4.58 8.12
CA ILE A 135 19.16 3.28 8.40
C ILE A 135 18.36 2.19 7.67
N SER A 136 17.03 2.25 7.75
CA SER A 136 16.14 1.33 7.04
C SER A 136 14.77 1.96 6.78
N HIS A 137 14.09 1.42 5.78
CA HIS A 137 12.73 1.76 5.42
C HIS A 137 12.04 0.50 4.91
N TRP A 138 10.80 0.29 5.33
CA TRP A 138 9.97 -0.84 4.89
C TRP A 138 8.50 -0.44 4.86
N ASP A 139 7.77 -1.10 3.97
CA ASP A 139 6.35 -0.86 3.77
C ASP A 139 5.55 -2.10 4.14
N VAL A 140 4.41 -1.88 4.79
CA VAL A 140 3.51 -2.93 5.25
C VAL A 140 2.12 -2.62 4.72
N MET A 141 1.59 -3.53 3.89
CA MET A 141 0.17 -3.53 3.55
C MET A 141 -0.62 -3.99 4.77
N ILE A 142 -1.64 -3.24 5.16
CA ILE A 142 -2.49 -3.60 6.30
C ILE A 142 -3.95 -3.77 5.87
N GLU A 143 -4.64 -4.66 6.55
CA GLU A 143 -6.08 -4.82 6.48
C GLU A 143 -6.71 -4.23 7.75
N GLN A 144 -7.84 -3.54 7.61
CA GLN A 144 -8.64 -3.11 8.76
C GLN A 144 -9.60 -4.23 9.17
N LEU A 145 -9.37 -4.79 10.35
CA LEU A 145 -10.28 -5.78 10.92
C LEU A 145 -11.41 -5.07 11.66
N ILE A 146 -12.66 -5.33 11.24
CA ILE A 146 -13.85 -4.87 11.95
C ILE A 146 -14.07 -5.81 13.13
N ILE A 147 -13.85 -5.32 14.35
CA ILE A 147 -13.96 -6.14 15.57
C ILE A 147 -15.38 -6.14 16.16
N ASN A 148 -16.16 -5.10 15.89
CA ASN A 148 -17.52 -4.95 16.43
C ASN A 148 -18.52 -4.84 15.28
N ASN A 149 -19.43 -5.81 15.18
CA ASN A 149 -20.68 -5.74 14.42
C ASN A 149 -21.85 -5.56 15.37
#